data_AF-A0A958EEP9-F1
#
_entry.id   AF-A0A958EEP9-F1
#
_cell.length_a   1.000
_cell.length_b   1.000
_cell.length_c   1.000
_cell.angle_alpha   90.00
_cell.angle_beta   90.00
_cell.angle_gamma   90.00
#
_symmetry.space_group_name_H-M   'P 1'
#
loop_
_entity.id
_entity.type
_entity.pdbx_description
1 polymer ?
#
loop_
_entity_poly.entity_id
_entity_poly.type
_entity_poly.pdbx_seq_one_letter_code
_entity_poly.pdbx_strand_id
1 'polypeptide(L)'
;MKFFVLALFSLGLLSGLFCDLRADNSIRMYLDYARFRYDDEQTYLEIYYSIHRQTAAATATQVPLKFYLNDTKSATTLASSELALTIDKQSAEGMQGSVIKTVLPPGEYQIKMVRMASETQTRVDSVHYSFSTTPFQSEKIKLSDLELCSNIAQRSAKSSSLFFKNTMEVYPNPTHLFGLNNPNVFYYIELYNIRPGAGEKDLEIQVAVKDGEGNTVEQKSYNRNRQNESLVEVGSFNVSEYRSGLYTLVFAVIDHGKDYSVLNINNFYVLNPGSMPAGEEEMLAGFPSSRFFTMGGADLDQRFAQARFVATPREVEIYRSLGEMESKRIFLYKFWFEREKDHPGLQTEYYNRADYASDEYGYAGREGWETDMGRVYIMYGEPDRVIGSAASFADEKPYTIWVYHDLEGGVRFLFIDESGVNDYRLVSSDLRGELHDPSYDGYLYLQGER
;
A
#
# COMPACT_ATOMS: atom_id res chain seq x y z
N MET A 1 7.59 -31.16 -33.17
CA MET A 1 8.20 -29.88 -33.60
C MET A 1 7.28 -28.77 -33.11
N LYS A 2 7.55 -28.20 -31.92
CA LYS A 2 6.66 -27.23 -31.27
C LYS A 2 7.06 -25.82 -31.72
N PHE A 3 6.20 -25.14 -32.45
CA PHE A 3 6.38 -23.73 -32.80
C PHE A 3 5.91 -22.87 -31.61
N PHE A 4 6.83 -22.14 -31.01
CA PHE A 4 6.53 -21.02 -30.11
C PHE A 4 6.36 -19.78 -30.99
N VAL A 5 5.15 -19.22 -31.02
CA VAL A 5 4.88 -17.93 -31.66
C VAL A 5 5.00 -16.84 -30.60
N LEU A 6 5.96 -15.94 -30.81
CA LEU A 6 6.12 -14.70 -30.07
C LEU A 6 4.92 -13.78 -30.43
N ALA A 7 3.99 -13.57 -29.50
CA ALA A 7 2.95 -12.56 -29.67
C ALA A 7 3.56 -11.17 -29.39
N LEU A 8 3.84 -10.43 -30.46
CA LEU A 8 4.10 -9.00 -30.42
C LEU A 8 2.76 -8.30 -30.13
N PHE A 9 2.61 -7.75 -28.93
CA PHE A 9 1.52 -6.84 -28.59
C PHE A 9 1.69 -5.55 -29.39
N SER A 10 0.96 -5.41 -30.48
CA SER A 10 0.73 -4.12 -31.12
C SER A 10 -0.35 -3.38 -30.32
N LEU A 11 0.05 -2.41 -29.49
CA LEU A 11 -0.86 -1.43 -28.92
C LEU A 11 -1.46 -0.59 -30.06
N GLY A 12 -2.71 -0.90 -30.40
CA GLY A 12 -3.52 -0.12 -31.32
C GLY A 12 -4.11 1.10 -30.62
N LEU A 13 -3.75 2.27 -31.13
CA LEU A 13 -4.29 3.60 -30.83
C LEU A 13 -5.81 3.60 -30.59
N LEU A 14 -6.24 3.97 -29.39
CA LEU A 14 -7.55 4.57 -29.15
C LEU A 14 -7.36 6.08 -28.96
N SER A 15 -7.34 6.79 -30.08
CA SER A 15 -7.49 8.25 -30.12
C SER A 15 -8.98 8.57 -30.25
N GLY A 16 -9.62 8.93 -29.15
CA GLY A 16 -11.02 9.37 -29.17
C GLY A 16 -11.49 9.85 -27.81
N LEU A 17 -11.52 11.18 -27.63
CA LEU A 17 -12.11 11.91 -26.50
C LEU A 17 -11.42 11.74 -25.14
N PHE A 18 -10.11 12.01 -25.09
CA PHE A 18 -9.51 12.52 -23.86
C PHE A 18 -9.94 13.98 -23.70
N CYS A 19 -10.94 14.21 -22.84
CA CYS A 19 -10.95 15.45 -22.08
C CYS A 19 -9.63 15.44 -21.29
N ASP A 20 -8.81 16.48 -21.45
CA ASP A 20 -7.55 16.70 -20.73
C ASP A 20 -7.81 16.72 -19.21
N LEU A 21 -7.96 15.55 -18.60
CA LEU A 21 -7.67 15.30 -17.20
C LEU A 21 -6.25 14.78 -17.17
N ARG A 22 -5.30 15.68 -17.47
CA ARG A 22 -3.92 15.47 -17.03
C ARG A 22 -3.95 15.54 -15.51
N ALA A 23 -4.15 14.38 -14.87
CA ALA A 23 -3.76 14.22 -13.49
C ALA A 23 -2.31 14.72 -13.39
N ASP A 24 -2.08 15.71 -12.54
CA ASP A 24 -0.73 16.19 -12.26
C ASP A 24 0.00 15.06 -11.49
N ASN A 25 0.59 14.14 -12.25
CA ASN A 25 1.38 13.00 -11.77
C ASN A 25 2.67 13.46 -11.08
N SER A 26 2.97 14.77 -11.10
CA SER A 26 4.09 15.33 -10.35
C SER A 26 3.81 15.45 -8.86
N ILE A 27 2.55 15.47 -8.42
CA ILE A 27 2.21 15.59 -6.99
C ILE A 27 1.89 14.21 -6.40
N ARG A 28 2.59 13.87 -5.33
CA ARG A 28 2.37 12.65 -4.53
C ARG A 28 1.89 13.00 -3.14
N MET A 29 1.00 12.16 -2.62
CA MET A 29 0.44 12.27 -1.29
C MET A 29 0.92 11.10 -0.42
N TYR A 30 1.25 11.40 0.82
CA TYR A 30 1.72 10.46 1.81
C TYR A 30 0.80 10.52 3.01
N LEU A 31 0.57 9.36 3.62
CA LEU A 31 -0.27 9.18 4.79
C LEU A 31 0.46 8.21 5.72
N ASP A 32 0.38 8.47 7.02
CA ASP A 32 0.90 7.63 8.09
C ASP A 32 0.08 7.90 9.37
N TYR A 33 0.23 7.07 10.40
CA TYR A 33 -0.44 7.26 11.68
C TYR A 33 0.36 6.68 12.85
N ALA A 34 0.09 7.20 14.05
CA ALA A 34 0.62 6.65 15.30
C ALA A 34 -0.43 6.66 16.41
N ARG A 35 -0.44 5.59 17.21
CA ARG A 35 -1.35 5.38 18.34
C ARG A 35 -0.62 5.59 19.67
N PHE A 36 -1.27 6.35 20.56
CA PHE A 36 -0.79 6.69 21.89
C PHE A 36 -1.89 6.45 22.94
N ARG A 37 -1.51 6.41 24.22
CA ARG A 37 -2.47 6.33 25.33
C ARG A 37 -3.29 7.62 25.41
N TYR A 38 -4.63 7.51 25.41
CA TYR A 38 -5.51 8.62 25.75
C TYR A 38 -5.94 8.52 27.21
N ASP A 39 -6.69 7.47 27.53
CA ASP A 39 -7.14 7.10 28.86
C ASP A 39 -7.13 5.57 29.03
N ASP A 40 -7.85 5.04 30.02
CA ASP A 40 -7.87 3.62 30.35
C ASP A 40 -8.64 2.76 29.33
N GLU A 41 -9.48 3.36 28.49
CA GLU A 41 -10.36 2.66 27.56
C GLU A 41 -10.08 3.01 26.09
N GLN A 42 -9.55 4.20 25.82
CA GLN A 42 -9.45 4.78 24.49
C GLN A 42 -8.01 5.01 24.04
N THR A 43 -7.83 4.99 22.72
CA THR A 43 -6.56 5.25 22.04
C THR A 43 -6.58 6.64 21.43
N TYR A 44 -5.51 7.41 21.66
CA TYR A 44 -5.26 8.66 20.96
C TYR A 44 -4.60 8.34 19.62
N LEU A 45 -5.17 8.84 18.53
CA LEU A 45 -4.67 8.62 17.18
C LEU A 45 -4.21 9.94 16.59
N GLU A 46 -2.95 9.98 16.16
CA GLU A 46 -2.42 11.03 15.29
C GLU A 46 -2.30 10.46 13.86
N ILE A 47 -2.84 11.18 12.89
CA ILE A 47 -2.80 10.83 11.47
C ILE A 47 -2.01 11.91 10.75
N TYR A 48 -0.89 11.54 10.18
CA TYR A 48 0.04 12.44 9.52
C TYR A 48 -0.13 12.32 8.02
N TYR A 49 -0.19 13.45 7.33
CA TYR A 49 -0.29 13.45 5.89
C TYR A 49 0.57 14.56 5.32
N SER A 50 1.14 14.31 4.15
CA SER A 50 1.93 15.31 3.44
C SER A 50 1.77 15.20 1.94
N ILE A 51 2.13 16.26 1.24
CA ILE A 51 2.20 16.27 -0.22
C ILE A 51 3.58 16.73 -0.67
N HIS A 52 4.04 16.15 -1.78
CA HIS A 52 5.30 16.48 -2.40
C HIS A 52 5.10 16.66 -3.90
N ARG A 53 5.75 17.67 -4.49
CA ARG A 53 5.79 17.86 -5.95
C ARG A 53 7.15 17.48 -6.49
N GLN A 54 7.19 16.62 -7.50
CA GLN A 54 8.40 16.13 -8.15
C GLN A 54 9.07 17.17 -9.06
N THR A 55 8.31 18.12 -9.60
CA THR A 55 8.81 19.15 -10.52
C THR A 55 8.55 20.55 -9.97
N ALA A 56 9.45 21.50 -10.20
CA ALA A 56 9.19 22.88 -9.82
C ALA A 56 8.03 23.47 -10.65
N ALA A 57 7.16 24.27 -10.02
CA ALA A 57 6.08 24.97 -10.70
C ALA A 57 6.19 26.49 -10.49
N ALA A 58 5.74 27.26 -11.48
CA ALA A 58 5.78 28.72 -11.43
C ALA A 58 4.80 29.34 -10.42
N THR A 59 3.77 28.58 -10.01
CA THR A 59 2.71 29.03 -9.11
C THR A 59 2.52 28.07 -7.94
N ALA A 60 2.12 28.63 -6.79
CA ALA A 60 1.67 27.83 -5.67
C ALA A 60 0.43 27.04 -6.09
N THR A 61 0.28 25.82 -5.58
CA THR A 61 -0.81 24.94 -5.98
C THR A 61 -1.53 24.44 -4.74
N GLN A 62 -2.82 24.75 -4.68
CA GLN A 62 -3.71 24.20 -3.67
C GLN A 62 -4.15 22.80 -4.10
N VAL A 63 -3.92 21.83 -3.23
CA VAL A 63 -4.25 20.42 -3.43
C VAL A 63 -5.40 20.07 -2.50
N PRO A 64 -6.63 19.94 -3.03
CA PRO A 64 -7.78 19.54 -2.23
C PRO A 64 -7.72 18.06 -1.89
N LEU A 65 -8.04 17.73 -0.64
CA LEU A 65 -7.99 16.40 -0.08
C LEU A 65 -9.32 16.07 0.61
N LYS A 66 -9.73 14.81 0.57
CA LYS A 66 -10.84 14.29 1.37
C LYS A 66 -10.36 13.18 2.28
N PHE A 67 -10.56 13.37 3.58
CA PHE A 67 -10.25 12.40 4.61
C PHE A 67 -11.49 11.61 5.01
N TYR A 68 -11.30 10.31 5.25
CA TYR A 68 -12.31 9.40 5.78
C TYR A 68 -11.70 8.53 6.88
N LEU A 69 -12.44 8.36 7.97
CA LEU A 69 -12.20 7.37 9.02
C LEU A 69 -13.40 6.44 9.08
N ASN A 70 -13.17 5.16 8.85
CA ASN A 70 -14.21 4.13 8.80
C ASN A 70 -14.01 3.10 9.91
N ASP A 71 -15.11 2.63 10.48
CA ASP A 71 -15.16 1.39 11.25
C ASP A 71 -15.37 0.25 10.27
N THR A 72 -14.41 -0.66 10.23
CA THR A 72 -14.40 -1.77 9.26
C THR A 72 -15.40 -2.87 9.61
N LYS A 73 -15.76 -3.03 10.89
CA LYS A 73 -16.73 -4.07 11.31
C LYS A 73 -18.15 -3.66 11.00
N SER A 74 -18.49 -2.39 11.25
CA SER A 74 -19.83 -1.87 10.96
C SER A 74 -19.97 -1.37 9.51
N ALA A 75 -18.87 -1.29 8.76
CA ALA A 75 -18.79 -0.68 7.44
C ALA A 75 -19.35 0.77 7.41
N THR A 76 -19.18 1.50 8.51
CA THR A 76 -19.67 2.88 8.65
C THR A 76 -18.53 3.90 8.60
N THR A 77 -18.78 5.04 7.99
CA THR A 77 -17.88 6.20 8.09
C THR A 77 -18.15 6.95 9.40
N LEU A 78 -17.16 6.95 10.28
CA LEU A 78 -17.21 7.63 11.58
C LEU A 78 -16.92 9.12 11.46
N ALA A 79 -16.00 9.50 10.57
CA ALA A 79 -15.66 10.89 10.34
C ALA A 79 -15.20 11.12 8.89
N SER A 80 -15.48 12.31 8.37
CA SER A 80 -14.94 12.78 7.09
C SER A 80 -14.64 14.27 7.15
N SER A 81 -13.62 14.71 6.41
CA SER A 81 -13.25 16.13 6.35
C SER A 81 -12.76 16.50 4.95
N GLU A 82 -13.11 17.71 4.51
CA GLU A 82 -12.51 18.32 3.33
C GLU A 82 -11.34 19.19 3.79
N LEU A 83 -10.17 18.92 3.22
CA LEU A 83 -8.89 19.50 3.60
C LEU A 83 -8.23 20.10 2.36
N ALA A 84 -7.25 20.97 2.56
CA ALA A 84 -6.38 21.44 1.50
C ALA A 84 -4.98 21.72 2.03
N LEU A 85 -3.98 21.42 1.21
CA LEU A 85 -2.58 21.81 1.43
C LEU A 85 -2.11 22.68 0.25
N THR A 86 -1.18 23.60 0.50
CA THR A 86 -0.77 24.61 -0.50
C THR A 86 0.72 24.50 -0.80
N ILE A 87 1.10 23.76 -1.84
CA ILE A 87 2.50 23.62 -2.25
C ILE A 87 3.02 24.98 -2.74
N ASP A 88 4.06 25.51 -2.11
CA ASP A 88 4.64 26.80 -2.45
C ASP A 88 5.51 26.78 -3.71
N LYS A 89 5.74 27.97 -4.31
CA LYS A 89 6.52 28.15 -5.54
C LYS A 89 7.97 27.66 -5.46
N GLN A 90 8.55 27.60 -4.26
CA GLN A 90 9.96 27.28 -4.03
C GLN A 90 10.21 25.86 -3.49
N SER A 91 9.17 25.12 -3.11
CA SER A 91 9.32 23.78 -2.53
C SER A 91 9.35 22.73 -3.65
N ALA A 92 10.49 22.62 -4.33
CA ALA A 92 10.84 21.36 -4.99
C ALA A 92 11.23 20.26 -3.97
N GLU A 93 11.48 20.66 -2.70
CA GLU A 93 12.05 19.78 -1.65
C GLU A 93 11.36 19.91 -0.28
N GLY A 94 10.35 20.78 -0.13
CA GLY A 94 9.70 21.04 1.16
C GLY A 94 8.45 20.18 1.37
N MET A 95 8.55 19.13 2.18
CA MET A 95 7.40 18.31 2.58
C MET A 95 6.44 19.17 3.42
N GLN A 96 5.29 19.53 2.86
CA GLN A 96 4.23 20.21 3.60
C GLN A 96 3.31 19.16 4.19
N GLY A 97 3.38 19.01 5.51
CA GLY A 97 2.55 18.08 6.25
C GLY A 97 1.61 18.77 7.23
N SER A 98 0.58 18.05 7.62
CA SER A 98 -0.34 18.43 8.70
C SER A 98 -0.75 17.15 9.45
N VAL A 99 -1.51 17.33 10.53
CA VAL A 99 -1.92 16.25 11.42
C VAL A 99 -3.41 16.35 11.75
N ILE A 100 -4.10 15.21 11.69
CA ILE A 100 -5.45 15.02 12.22
C ILE A 100 -5.32 14.26 13.53
N LYS A 101 -6.02 14.73 14.56
CA LYS A 101 -5.96 14.16 15.92
C LYS A 101 -7.36 13.71 16.31
N THR A 102 -7.50 12.47 16.75
CA THR A 102 -8.78 11.93 17.21
C THR A 102 -8.58 10.90 18.31
N VAL A 103 -9.68 10.47 18.93
CA VAL A 103 -9.70 9.45 19.97
C VAL A 103 -10.64 8.34 19.52
N LEU A 104 -10.20 7.09 19.65
CA LEU A 104 -10.93 5.92 19.21
C LEU A 104 -11.10 4.92 20.36
N PRO A 105 -12.30 4.34 20.55
CA PRO A 105 -12.46 3.16 21.39
C PRO A 105 -11.75 1.95 20.74
N PRO A 106 -11.67 0.80 21.44
CA PRO A 106 -11.10 -0.42 20.89
C PRO A 106 -11.90 -0.92 19.69
N GLY A 107 -11.25 -1.20 18.57
CA GLY A 107 -11.93 -1.58 17.34
C GLY A 107 -10.99 -1.78 16.16
N GLU A 108 -11.57 -2.05 14.99
CA GLU A 108 -10.86 -2.22 13.72
C GLU A 108 -11.25 -1.10 12.77
N TYR A 109 -10.29 -0.30 12.32
CA TYR A 109 -10.53 0.95 11.61
C TYR A 109 -9.77 0.99 10.28
N GLN A 110 -10.24 1.85 9.39
CA GLN A 110 -9.52 2.25 8.19
C GLN A 110 -9.49 3.77 8.08
N ILE A 111 -8.31 4.34 7.84
CA ILE A 111 -8.15 5.72 7.40
C ILE A 111 -7.92 5.75 5.90
N LYS A 112 -8.53 6.71 5.21
CA LYS A 112 -8.35 6.94 3.78
C LYS A 112 -8.22 8.42 3.50
N MET A 113 -7.19 8.78 2.75
CA MET A 113 -7.02 10.11 2.19
C MET A 113 -7.19 10.03 0.68
N VAL A 114 -7.94 10.96 0.11
CA VAL A 114 -8.23 11.03 -1.33
C VAL A 114 -7.77 12.38 -1.85
N ARG A 115 -6.92 12.40 -2.87
CA ARG A 115 -6.56 13.63 -3.58
C ARG A 115 -7.62 13.93 -4.63
N MET A 116 -8.10 15.17 -4.65
CA MET A 116 -9.11 15.63 -5.59
C MET A 116 -8.49 16.55 -6.64
N ALA A 117 -9.02 16.53 -7.86
CA ALA A 117 -8.65 17.48 -8.90
C ALA A 117 -9.25 18.85 -8.57
N SER A 118 -8.43 19.90 -8.57
CA SER A 118 -8.84 21.23 -8.08
C SER A 118 -10.03 21.82 -8.85
N GLU A 119 -10.12 21.58 -10.15
CA GLU A 119 -11.15 22.14 -11.03
C GLU A 119 -12.43 21.30 -11.07
N THR A 120 -12.31 19.97 -11.19
CA THR A 120 -13.45 19.08 -11.44
C THR A 120 -13.98 18.40 -10.18
N GLN A 121 -13.26 18.50 -9.05
CA GLN A 121 -13.56 17.77 -7.81
C GLN A 121 -13.72 16.26 -8.04
N THR A 122 -13.06 15.72 -9.07
CA THR A 122 -12.96 14.29 -9.32
C THR A 122 -11.79 13.70 -8.53
N ARG A 123 -11.88 12.42 -8.17
CA ARG A 123 -10.80 11.72 -7.48
C ARG A 123 -9.61 11.54 -8.43
N VAL A 124 -8.43 11.96 -7.98
CA VAL A 124 -7.16 11.73 -8.69
C VAL A 124 -6.53 10.42 -8.21
N ASP A 125 -6.27 10.33 -6.91
CA ASP A 125 -5.71 9.13 -6.28
C ASP A 125 -6.18 9.00 -4.82
N SER A 126 -5.73 7.96 -4.13
CA SER A 126 -5.99 7.79 -2.69
C SER A 126 -4.98 6.87 -2.03
N VAL A 127 -4.70 7.10 -0.76
CA VAL A 127 -3.92 6.22 0.12
C VAL A 127 -4.79 5.82 1.32
N HIS A 128 -4.66 4.59 1.81
CA HIS A 128 -5.41 4.12 2.97
C HIS A 128 -4.60 3.13 3.82
N TYR A 129 -4.93 3.05 5.11
CA TYR A 129 -4.40 2.06 6.04
C TYR A 129 -5.52 1.49 6.89
N SER A 130 -5.43 0.19 7.17
CA SER A 130 -6.27 -0.49 8.16
C SER A 130 -5.46 -0.79 9.42
N PHE A 131 -6.07 -0.64 10.58
CA PHE A 131 -5.43 -0.85 11.87
C PHE A 131 -6.44 -1.15 12.98
N SER A 132 -5.97 -1.84 14.02
CA SER A 132 -6.73 -2.10 15.25
C SER A 132 -6.37 -1.10 16.34
N THR A 133 -7.27 -0.79 17.26
CA THR A 133 -6.94 -0.09 18.52
C THR A 133 -7.24 -0.98 19.71
N THR A 134 -6.40 -0.89 20.74
CA THR A 134 -6.63 -1.56 22.03
C THR A 134 -6.26 -0.61 23.16
N PRO A 135 -6.92 -0.68 24.33
CA PRO A 135 -6.58 0.20 25.44
C PRO A 135 -5.13 0.00 25.88
N PHE A 136 -4.50 1.08 26.33
CA PHE A 136 -3.12 1.02 26.81
C PHE A 136 -3.02 0.52 28.26
N GLN A 137 -4.13 0.50 29.01
CA GLN A 137 -4.15 -0.03 30.37
C GLN A 137 -3.75 -1.51 30.39
N SER A 138 -2.71 -1.84 31.16
CA SER A 138 -2.20 -3.21 31.26
C SER A 138 -1.35 -3.43 32.51
N GLU A 139 -1.24 -4.68 32.95
CA GLU A 139 -0.32 -5.10 34.00
C GLU A 139 1.16 -5.10 33.54
N LYS A 140 1.38 -5.17 32.22
CA LYS A 140 2.69 -5.14 31.57
C LYS A 140 2.96 -3.78 30.93
N ILE A 141 4.23 -3.47 30.72
CA ILE A 141 4.62 -2.28 29.94
C ILE A 141 3.98 -2.37 28.55
N LYS A 142 3.38 -1.26 28.09
CA LYS A 142 2.93 -1.09 26.71
C LYS A 142 3.70 0.05 26.06
N LEU A 143 3.90 -0.08 24.75
CA LEU A 143 4.55 0.93 23.92
C LEU A 143 3.51 1.57 23.02
N SER A 144 3.62 2.88 22.80
CA SER A 144 2.98 3.53 21.64
C SER A 144 3.51 2.94 20.34
N ASP A 145 2.91 3.35 19.22
CA ASP A 145 3.58 3.16 17.94
C ASP A 145 4.94 3.88 17.94
N LEU A 146 5.93 3.26 17.28
CA LEU A 146 7.25 3.82 17.06
C LEU A 146 7.19 4.78 15.87
N GLU A 147 7.10 6.07 16.14
CA GLU A 147 6.98 7.08 15.10
C GLU A 147 8.36 7.42 14.51
N LEU A 148 8.45 7.47 13.19
CA LEU A 148 9.63 7.94 12.47
C LEU A 148 9.46 9.41 12.11
N CYS A 149 10.45 10.21 12.47
CA CYS A 149 10.39 11.66 12.38
C CYS A 149 11.49 12.20 11.46
N SER A 150 11.18 13.29 10.76
CA SER A 150 12.16 14.08 10.00
C SER A 150 12.96 15.01 10.91
N ASN A 151 12.37 15.44 12.02
CA ASN A 151 13.03 16.29 13.01
C ASN A 151 12.32 16.19 14.38
N ILE A 152 13.10 16.34 15.46
CA ILE A 152 12.58 16.52 16.81
C ILE A 152 13.34 17.67 17.47
N ALA A 153 12.62 18.67 17.97
CA ALA A 153 13.20 19.84 18.63
C ALA A 153 12.63 20.03 20.03
N GLN A 154 13.50 20.15 21.04
CA GLN A 154 13.07 20.49 22.40
C GLN A 154 12.60 21.94 22.46
N ARG A 155 11.47 22.20 23.13
CA ARG A 155 10.93 23.55 23.33
C ARG A 155 10.57 23.75 24.81
N SER A 156 11.16 24.78 25.41
CA SER A 156 10.94 25.14 26.83
C SER A 156 9.58 25.80 27.11
N ALA A 157 8.92 26.34 26.09
CA ALA A 157 7.61 26.96 26.19
C ALA A 157 6.59 26.20 25.33
N LYS A 158 5.32 26.23 25.75
CA LYS A 158 4.21 25.66 24.99
C LYS A 158 4.14 26.32 23.61
N SER A 159 4.42 25.56 22.56
CA SER A 159 4.33 26.02 21.17
C SER A 159 2.87 25.93 20.69
N SER A 160 2.48 26.84 19.80
CA SER A 160 1.20 26.75 19.06
C SER A 160 1.28 25.79 17.87
N SER A 161 2.46 25.19 17.60
CA SER A 161 2.65 24.20 16.55
C SER A 161 1.72 23.00 16.74
N LEU A 162 1.10 22.53 15.65
CA LEU A 162 0.27 21.32 15.63
C LEU A 162 1.08 20.05 15.98
N PHE A 163 2.40 20.13 15.82
CA PHE A 163 3.38 19.08 16.08
C PHE A 163 3.99 19.14 17.50
N PHE A 164 3.48 20.03 18.36
CA PHE A 164 3.96 20.13 19.73
C PHE A 164 3.35 19.02 20.60
N LYS A 165 4.19 18.15 21.16
CA LYS A 165 3.82 17.14 22.16
C LYS A 165 4.95 16.90 23.16
N ASN A 166 4.60 16.69 24.43
CA ASN A 166 5.55 16.37 25.52
C ASN A 166 6.79 17.29 25.57
N THR A 167 6.60 18.62 25.48
CA THR A 167 7.66 19.67 25.47
C THR A 167 8.61 19.63 24.27
N MET A 168 8.20 18.94 23.20
CA MET A 168 8.93 18.83 21.94
C MET A 168 8.04 19.26 20.78
N GLU A 169 8.67 19.72 19.70
CA GLU A 169 8.07 19.72 18.37
C GLU A 169 8.57 18.49 17.64
N VAL A 170 7.66 17.54 17.39
CA VAL A 170 7.95 16.24 16.76
C VAL A 170 7.36 16.28 15.37
N TYR A 171 8.21 16.32 14.34
CA TYR A 171 7.81 16.41 12.94
C TYR A 171 7.86 15.00 12.32
N PRO A 172 6.72 14.33 12.11
CA PRO A 172 6.68 12.99 11.53
C PRO A 172 7.25 12.98 10.12
N ASN A 173 7.68 11.80 9.66
CA ASN A 173 8.05 11.56 8.27
C ASN A 173 7.11 10.52 7.64
N PRO A 174 5.94 10.92 7.10
CA PRO A 174 4.97 9.97 6.50
C PRO A 174 5.49 9.23 5.27
N THR A 175 6.63 9.66 4.70
CA THR A 175 7.24 8.98 3.56
C THR A 175 8.07 7.77 3.99
N HIS A 176 8.54 7.75 5.24
CA HIS A 176 9.53 6.78 5.74
C HIS A 176 10.80 6.72 4.85
N LEU A 177 11.09 7.78 4.09
CA LEU A 177 12.24 7.90 3.21
C LEU A 177 13.30 8.79 3.84
N PHE A 178 14.52 8.27 3.88
CA PHE A 178 15.72 8.94 4.39
C PHE A 178 16.87 8.77 3.39
N GLY A 179 17.94 9.55 3.53
CA GLY A 179 19.07 9.52 2.60
C GLY A 179 19.95 10.74 2.74
N LEU A 180 20.81 11.03 1.76
CA LEU A 180 21.77 12.15 1.84
C LEU A 180 21.13 13.51 2.17
N ASN A 181 19.93 13.78 1.64
CA ASN A 181 19.21 15.04 1.88
C ASN A 181 18.46 15.06 3.23
N ASN A 182 18.17 13.89 3.79
CA ASN A 182 17.53 13.72 5.10
C ASN A 182 18.18 12.54 5.85
N PRO A 183 19.41 12.74 6.37
CA PRO A 183 20.23 11.62 6.82
C PRO A 183 19.95 11.19 8.25
N ASN A 184 19.11 11.91 8.99
CA ASN A 184 18.83 11.61 10.39
C ASN A 184 17.46 10.98 10.52
N VAL A 185 17.43 9.68 10.82
CA VAL A 185 16.20 8.98 11.19
C VAL A 185 15.94 9.28 12.65
N PHE A 186 15.09 10.26 12.94
CA PHE A 186 14.62 10.52 14.30
C PHE A 186 13.50 9.54 14.66
N TYR A 187 13.38 9.18 15.92
CA TYR A 187 12.27 8.37 16.41
C TYR A 187 11.64 8.96 17.66
N TYR A 188 10.35 8.71 17.83
CA TYR A 188 9.56 9.07 19.00
C TYR A 188 8.74 7.87 19.46
N ILE A 189 8.78 7.57 20.76
CA ILE A 189 7.97 6.50 21.36
C ILE A 189 7.65 6.79 22.82
N GLU A 190 6.47 6.37 23.27
CA GLU A 190 6.04 6.45 24.67
C GLU A 190 5.92 5.05 25.28
N LEU A 191 6.40 4.93 26.52
CA LEU A 191 6.30 3.75 27.36
C LEU A 191 5.25 4.02 28.43
N TYR A 192 4.35 3.06 28.65
CA TYR A 192 3.28 3.16 29.65
C TYR A 192 3.28 1.97 30.59
N ASN A 193 2.56 2.10 31.72
CA ASN A 193 2.41 1.08 32.75
C ASN A 193 3.72 0.67 33.42
N ILE A 194 4.67 1.60 33.50
CA ILE A 194 5.90 1.41 34.28
C ILE A 194 5.51 1.47 35.75
N ARG A 195 5.83 0.43 36.52
CA ARG A 195 5.55 0.43 37.97
C ARG A 195 6.71 1.05 38.73
N PRO A 196 6.51 2.18 39.43
CA PRO A 196 7.50 2.70 40.36
C PRO A 196 7.55 1.82 41.60
N GLY A 197 8.75 1.55 42.12
CA GLY A 197 8.90 0.74 43.33
C GLY A 197 10.33 0.75 43.86
N ALA A 198 10.48 0.88 45.17
CA ALA A 198 11.78 0.75 45.82
C ALA A 198 12.29 -0.69 45.65
N GLY A 199 13.47 -0.86 45.03
CA GLY A 199 14.09 -2.16 44.78
C GLY A 199 13.77 -2.80 43.42
N GLU A 200 12.92 -2.17 42.61
CA GLU A 200 12.73 -2.58 41.21
C GLU A 200 14.02 -2.30 40.40
N LYS A 201 14.40 -3.24 39.52
CA LYS A 201 15.53 -3.05 38.60
C LYS A 201 15.17 -2.01 37.54
N ASP A 202 16.16 -1.25 37.11
CA ASP A 202 16.04 -0.36 35.95
C ASP A 202 15.62 -1.15 34.69
N LEU A 203 14.92 -0.46 33.79
CA LEU A 203 14.57 -0.97 32.47
C LEU A 203 15.77 -0.83 31.54
N GLU A 204 16.10 -1.88 30.80
CA GLU A 204 17.07 -1.77 29.71
C GLU A 204 16.31 -1.41 28.42
N ILE A 205 16.74 -0.32 27.78
CA ILE A 205 16.25 0.10 26.47
C ILE A 205 17.28 -0.31 25.43
N GLN A 206 16.84 -1.04 24.41
CA GLN A 206 17.65 -1.36 23.24
C GLN A 206 17.00 -0.78 21.98
N VAL A 207 17.77 -0.04 21.20
CA VAL A 207 17.32 0.50 19.92
C VAL A 207 18.30 0.06 18.85
N ALA A 208 17.82 -0.66 17.84
CA ALA A 208 18.64 -1.23 16.79
C ALA A 208 18.08 -0.88 15.40
N VAL A 209 18.96 -0.59 14.45
CA VAL A 209 18.64 -0.56 13.04
C VAL A 209 19.13 -1.84 12.40
N LYS A 210 18.24 -2.52 11.68
CA LYS A 210 18.52 -3.73 10.93
C LYS A 210 18.39 -3.48 9.44
N ASP A 211 19.22 -4.12 8.63
CA ASP A 211 19.09 -4.12 7.17
C ASP A 211 17.96 -5.05 6.70
N GLY A 212 17.70 -5.09 5.38
CA GLY A 212 16.69 -5.94 4.77
C GLY A 212 16.92 -7.46 4.93
N GLU A 213 18.12 -7.88 5.33
CA GLU A 213 18.45 -9.27 5.67
C GLU A 213 18.21 -9.57 7.16
N GLY A 214 17.92 -8.54 7.96
CA GLY A 214 17.73 -8.63 9.40
C GLY A 214 19.04 -8.55 10.21
N ASN A 215 20.17 -8.27 9.57
CA ASN A 215 21.44 -8.06 10.26
C ASN A 215 21.41 -6.71 10.98
N THR A 216 21.94 -6.65 12.20
CA THR A 216 22.07 -5.38 12.93
C THR A 216 23.15 -4.52 12.30
N VAL A 217 22.78 -3.33 11.85
CA VAL A 217 23.67 -2.33 11.26
C VAL A 217 24.23 -1.41 12.36
N GLU A 218 23.35 -0.94 13.24
CA GLU A 218 23.72 -0.10 14.38
C GLU A 218 22.80 -0.41 15.57
N GLN A 219 23.32 -0.33 16.79
CA GLN A 219 22.54 -0.55 18.01
C GLN A 219 23.02 0.33 19.16
N LYS A 220 22.08 0.76 20.00
CA LYS A 220 22.29 1.50 21.24
C LYS A 220 21.59 0.75 22.38
N SER A 221 22.21 0.70 23.55
CA SER A 221 21.60 0.18 24.78
C SER A 221 21.88 1.11 25.95
N TYR A 222 20.87 1.37 26.78
CA TYR A 222 20.97 2.19 27.98
C TYR A 222 19.88 1.85 28.99
N ASN A 223 20.12 2.18 30.26
CA ASN A 223 19.16 1.94 31.33
C ASN A 223 18.28 3.17 31.62
N ARG A 224 17.01 2.91 31.97
CA ARG A 224 16.05 3.90 32.46
C ARG A 224 15.51 3.50 33.82
N ASN A 225 15.54 4.46 34.74
CA ASN A 225 14.95 4.29 36.05
C ASN A 225 13.41 4.29 35.99
N ARG A 226 12.77 3.78 37.04
CA ARG A 226 11.31 3.65 37.15
C ARG A 226 10.69 4.77 38.00
N GLN A 227 11.05 6.03 37.75
CA GLN A 227 10.54 7.14 38.56
C GLN A 227 9.09 7.52 38.21
N ASN A 228 8.69 7.33 36.95
CA ASN A 228 7.38 7.75 36.44
C ASN A 228 6.63 6.54 35.89
N GLU A 229 5.29 6.61 35.88
CA GLU A 229 4.44 5.57 35.29
C GLU A 229 4.49 5.52 33.76
N SER A 230 5.00 6.59 33.15
CA SER A 230 5.22 6.74 31.72
C SER A 230 6.55 7.41 31.45
N LEU A 231 7.17 7.06 30.33
CA LEU A 231 8.41 7.65 29.84
C LEU A 231 8.29 7.95 28.35
N VAL A 232 8.93 9.02 27.92
CA VAL A 232 9.04 9.38 26.50
C VAL A 232 10.49 9.17 26.08
N GLU A 233 10.69 8.43 25.01
CA GLU A 233 12.01 8.16 24.43
C GLU A 233 12.09 8.74 23.03
N VAL A 234 13.18 9.47 22.79
CA VAL A 234 13.53 10.03 21.50
C VAL A 234 15.00 9.78 21.21
N GLY A 235 15.34 9.66 19.95
CA GLY A 235 16.72 9.54 19.51
C GLY A 235 16.84 9.61 18.01
N SER A 236 18.04 9.31 17.51
CA SER A 236 18.28 9.30 16.07
C SER A 236 19.39 8.34 15.65
N PHE A 237 19.37 7.99 14.37
CA PHE A 237 20.44 7.29 13.65
C PHE A 237 20.82 8.10 12.41
N ASN A 238 22.12 8.18 12.13
CA ASN A 238 22.60 8.84 10.92
C ASN A 238 22.80 7.78 9.82
N VAL A 239 22.07 7.92 8.72
CA VAL A 239 22.03 6.95 7.61
C VAL A 239 22.80 7.43 6.38
N SER A 240 23.64 8.47 6.50
CA SER A 240 24.42 9.00 5.37
C SER A 240 25.34 7.95 4.73
N GLU A 241 25.83 7.00 5.53
CA GLU A 241 26.75 5.94 5.08
C GLU A 241 26.04 4.60 4.80
N TYR A 242 24.72 4.54 5.01
CA TYR A 242 23.96 3.31 4.83
C TYR A 242 23.80 3.04 3.34
N ARG A 243 23.70 1.76 2.95
CA ARG A 243 23.41 1.41 1.56
C ARG A 243 21.96 1.73 1.24
N SER A 244 21.66 2.01 -0.02
CA SER A 244 20.27 2.13 -0.43
C SER A 244 19.53 0.81 -0.19
N GLY A 245 18.35 0.86 0.43
CA GLY A 245 17.58 -0.33 0.77
C GLY A 245 16.60 -0.10 1.91
N LEU A 246 15.83 -1.15 2.24
CA LEU A 246 14.95 -1.14 3.40
C LEU A 246 15.72 -1.44 4.68
N TYR A 247 15.35 -0.75 5.75
CA TYR A 247 15.81 -0.96 7.10
C TYR A 247 14.62 -1.06 8.05
N THR A 248 14.83 -1.76 9.16
CA THR A 248 13.89 -1.84 10.28
C THR A 248 14.50 -1.18 11.51
N LEU A 249 13.82 -0.19 12.07
CA LEU A 249 14.09 0.32 13.40
C LEU A 249 13.35 -0.56 14.42
N VAL A 250 14.09 -1.14 15.36
CA VAL A 250 13.57 -1.95 16.45
C VAL A 250 13.80 -1.21 17.75
N PHE A 251 12.73 -0.92 18.48
CA PHE A 251 12.79 -0.37 19.84
C PHE A 251 12.30 -1.42 20.82
N ALA A 252 13.15 -1.83 21.76
CA ALA A 252 12.85 -2.85 22.75
C ALA A 252 13.07 -2.33 24.17
N VAL A 253 12.18 -2.75 25.07
CA VAL A 253 12.27 -2.53 26.52
C VAL A 253 12.36 -3.89 27.18
N ILE A 254 13.43 -4.10 27.95
CA ILE A 254 13.71 -5.34 28.66
C ILE A 254 13.58 -5.08 30.16
N ASP A 255 12.72 -5.87 30.81
CA ASP A 255 12.48 -5.84 32.24
C ASP A 255 13.18 -7.04 32.90
N HIS A 256 14.45 -6.86 33.29
CA HIS A 256 15.25 -7.87 33.98
C HIS A 256 14.73 -8.26 35.37
N GLY A 257 13.80 -7.51 35.94
CA GLY A 257 13.14 -7.83 37.21
C GLY A 257 12.03 -8.86 37.03
N LYS A 258 11.34 -8.80 35.89
CA LYS A 258 10.16 -9.63 35.59
C LYS A 258 10.38 -10.64 34.46
N ASP A 259 11.58 -10.68 33.89
CA ASP A 259 12.00 -11.61 32.84
C ASP A 259 11.10 -11.57 31.60
N TYR A 260 10.81 -10.36 31.11
CA TYR A 260 10.11 -10.18 29.83
C TYR A 260 10.61 -8.95 29.07
N SER A 261 10.36 -8.94 27.76
CA SER A 261 10.61 -7.80 26.89
C SER A 261 9.38 -7.43 26.09
N VAL A 262 9.23 -6.15 25.79
CA VAL A 262 8.27 -5.65 24.80
C VAL A 262 9.02 -4.88 23.73
N LEU A 263 8.55 -4.96 22.49
CA LEU A 263 9.19 -4.28 21.37
C LEU A 263 8.15 -3.65 20.44
N ASN A 264 8.57 -2.60 19.74
CA ASN A 264 7.87 -2.00 18.62
C ASN A 264 8.85 -1.89 17.44
N ILE A 265 8.37 -2.05 16.21
CA ILE A 265 9.17 -1.99 15.00
C ILE A 265 8.56 -1.01 14.00
N ASN A 266 9.41 -0.30 13.27
CA ASN A 266 8.99 0.49 12.13
C ASN A 266 10.00 0.37 10.99
N ASN A 267 9.51 0.28 9.75
CA ASN A 267 10.34 0.12 8.56
C ASN A 267 10.53 1.45 7.84
N PHE A 268 11.73 1.67 7.31
CA PHE A 268 12.07 2.86 6.54
C PHE A 268 13.03 2.53 5.40
N TYR A 269 13.02 3.37 4.36
CA TYR A 269 13.91 3.22 3.22
C TYR A 269 15.02 4.24 3.28
N VAL A 270 16.24 3.81 2.98
CA VAL A 270 17.38 4.71 2.73
C VAL A 270 17.63 4.78 1.23
N LEU A 271 17.75 5.99 0.70
CA LEU A 271 18.13 6.26 -0.68
C LEU A 271 19.41 7.10 -0.70
N ASN A 272 20.55 6.43 -0.93
CA ASN A 272 21.86 7.03 -1.06
C ASN A 272 22.43 6.77 -2.48
N PRO A 273 22.23 7.71 -3.42
CA PRO A 273 22.37 7.49 -4.88
C PRO A 273 23.79 7.18 -5.37
N GLY A 274 24.83 7.39 -4.55
CA GLY A 274 26.21 6.99 -4.87
C GLY A 274 26.40 5.48 -5.12
N SER A 275 25.35 4.68 -4.97
CA SER A 275 25.31 3.23 -5.16
C SER A 275 24.36 2.74 -6.27
N MET A 276 23.68 3.64 -7.01
CA MET A 276 22.64 3.26 -8.00
C MET A 276 22.94 3.76 -9.43
N PRO A 277 22.50 3.02 -10.47
CA PRO A 277 22.45 3.52 -11.84
C PRO A 277 21.59 4.79 -11.96
N ALA A 278 22.00 5.72 -12.83
CA ALA A 278 21.23 6.93 -13.09
C ALA A 278 19.80 6.63 -13.59
N GLY A 279 18.80 7.29 -13.02
CA GLY A 279 17.37 7.11 -13.33
C GLY A 279 16.62 6.13 -12.41
N GLU A 280 17.34 5.26 -11.70
CA GLU A 280 16.73 4.35 -10.72
C GLU A 280 16.33 5.07 -9.42
N GLU A 281 16.99 6.20 -9.13
CA GLU A 281 16.70 7.08 -8.00
C GLU A 281 15.28 7.69 -8.07
N GLU A 282 14.93 8.30 -9.20
CA GLU A 282 13.61 8.92 -9.40
C GLU A 282 12.48 7.88 -9.36
N MET A 283 12.75 6.70 -9.92
CA MET A 283 11.85 5.57 -9.84
C MET A 283 11.62 5.19 -8.38
N LEU A 284 12.67 4.87 -7.62
CA LEU A 284 12.55 4.37 -6.25
C LEU A 284 12.12 5.41 -5.22
N ALA A 285 12.15 6.71 -5.54
CA ALA A 285 11.62 7.75 -4.66
C ALA A 285 10.14 7.53 -4.28
N GLY A 286 9.36 6.83 -5.11
CA GLY A 286 7.97 6.47 -4.77
C GLY A 286 7.76 5.14 -4.09
N PHE A 287 8.81 4.32 -4.00
CA PHE A 287 8.71 2.98 -3.46
C PHE A 287 8.17 2.95 -2.01
N PRO A 288 8.61 3.85 -1.11
CA PRO A 288 8.13 3.86 0.27
C PRO A 288 6.62 4.06 0.44
N SER A 289 5.97 4.66 -0.55
CA SER A 289 4.52 4.93 -0.54
C SER A 289 3.73 3.95 -1.38
N SER A 290 4.42 3.03 -2.03
CA SER A 290 3.77 1.95 -2.74
C SER A 290 3.17 0.98 -1.74
N ARG A 291 2.09 0.31 -2.15
CA ARG A 291 1.46 -0.76 -1.36
C ARG A 291 2.42 -1.90 -1.03
N PHE A 292 3.52 -2.06 -1.78
CA PHE A 292 4.48 -3.14 -1.58
C PHE A 292 5.46 -2.88 -0.44
N PHE A 293 5.61 -1.62 0.00
CA PHE A 293 6.64 -1.23 0.94
C PHE A 293 6.64 -2.05 2.23
N THR A 294 5.45 -2.36 2.74
CA THR A 294 5.23 -3.07 4.01
C THR A 294 4.73 -4.51 3.84
N MET A 295 4.50 -4.97 2.60
CA MET A 295 3.92 -6.29 2.32
C MET A 295 4.85 -7.44 2.71
N GLY A 296 4.31 -8.47 3.37
CA GLY A 296 5.08 -9.67 3.72
C GLY A 296 5.44 -10.52 2.50
N GLY A 297 6.40 -11.44 2.66
CA GLY A 297 6.85 -12.32 1.57
C GLY A 297 5.71 -13.12 0.90
N ALA A 298 4.80 -13.69 1.70
CA ALA A 298 3.66 -14.43 1.18
C ALA A 298 2.68 -13.54 0.40
N ASP A 299 2.40 -12.34 0.90
CA ASP A 299 1.53 -11.37 0.22
C ASP A 299 2.14 -10.92 -1.11
N LEU A 300 3.45 -10.68 -1.13
CA LEU A 300 4.17 -10.34 -2.36
C LEU A 300 4.08 -11.47 -3.39
N ASP A 301 4.27 -12.71 -2.95
CA ASP A 301 4.18 -13.88 -3.83
C ASP A 301 2.77 -14.03 -4.41
N GLN A 302 1.73 -13.83 -3.59
CA GLN A 302 0.34 -13.83 -4.06
C GLN A 302 0.07 -12.69 -5.06
N ARG A 303 0.53 -11.47 -4.74
CA ARG A 303 0.35 -10.30 -5.62
C ARG A 303 1.08 -10.47 -6.94
N PHE A 304 2.28 -11.06 -6.95
CA PHE A 304 2.95 -11.40 -8.21
C PHE A 304 2.25 -12.53 -8.96
N ALA A 305 1.72 -13.53 -8.25
CA ALA A 305 0.94 -14.60 -8.88
C ALA A 305 -0.31 -14.05 -9.59
N GLN A 306 -1.00 -13.07 -9.00
CA GLN A 306 -2.09 -12.34 -9.65
C GLN A 306 -1.59 -11.48 -10.83
N ALA A 307 -0.46 -10.78 -10.68
CA ALA A 307 0.13 -9.95 -11.74
C ALA A 307 0.72 -10.77 -12.91
N ARG A 308 0.87 -12.09 -12.77
CA ARG A 308 1.50 -12.96 -13.78
C ARG A 308 0.82 -12.90 -15.14
N PHE A 309 -0.47 -12.57 -15.20
CA PHE A 309 -1.22 -12.53 -16.46
C PHE A 309 -0.74 -11.41 -17.39
N VAL A 310 -0.11 -10.37 -16.84
CA VAL A 310 0.51 -9.27 -17.59
C VAL A 310 2.05 -9.28 -17.50
N ALA A 311 2.63 -10.35 -16.96
CA ALA A 311 4.06 -10.53 -16.84
C ALA A 311 4.65 -11.30 -18.03
N THR A 312 5.84 -10.87 -18.47
CA THR A 312 6.61 -11.60 -19.48
C THR A 312 7.28 -12.85 -18.87
N PRO A 313 7.62 -13.87 -19.67
CA PRO A 313 8.35 -15.05 -19.17
C PRO A 313 9.65 -14.70 -18.44
N ARG A 314 10.35 -13.66 -18.91
CA ARG A 314 11.58 -13.15 -18.29
C ARG A 314 11.31 -12.52 -16.93
N GLU A 315 10.26 -11.71 -16.78
CA GLU A 315 9.87 -11.14 -15.49
C GLU A 315 9.49 -12.22 -14.48
N VAL A 316 8.80 -13.28 -14.92
CA VAL A 316 8.49 -14.45 -14.10
C VAL A 316 9.74 -15.16 -13.62
N GLU A 317 10.73 -15.36 -14.49
CA GLU A 317 12.01 -15.96 -14.13
C GLU A 317 12.81 -15.09 -13.16
N ILE A 318 12.88 -13.78 -13.41
CA ILE A 318 13.54 -12.83 -12.51
C ILE A 318 12.90 -12.91 -11.13
N TYR A 319 11.58 -12.75 -11.02
CA TYR A 319 10.91 -12.77 -9.72
C TYR A 319 11.14 -14.07 -8.95
N ARG A 320 11.09 -15.23 -9.64
CA ARG A 320 11.37 -16.54 -9.03
C ARG A 320 12.81 -16.67 -8.52
N SER A 321 13.75 -15.99 -9.13
CA SER A 321 15.16 -15.99 -8.69
C SER A 321 15.41 -15.12 -7.46
N LEU A 322 14.46 -14.25 -7.09
CA LEU A 322 14.59 -13.37 -5.92
C LEU A 322 14.33 -14.18 -4.64
N GLY A 323 15.40 -14.42 -3.86
CA GLY A 323 15.30 -15.04 -2.54
C GLY A 323 14.87 -14.06 -1.44
N GLU A 324 15.25 -12.80 -1.58
CA GLU A 324 15.03 -11.76 -0.58
C GLU A 324 13.66 -11.08 -0.74
N MET A 325 12.97 -10.90 0.38
CA MET A 325 11.68 -10.20 0.42
C MET A 325 11.77 -8.77 -0.14
N GLU A 326 12.85 -8.06 0.19
CA GLU A 326 13.05 -6.69 -0.28
C GLU A 326 13.26 -6.60 -1.79
N SER A 327 14.02 -7.54 -2.34
CA SER A 327 14.17 -7.69 -3.78
C SER A 327 12.80 -7.90 -4.46
N LYS A 328 11.91 -8.70 -3.87
CA LYS A 328 10.54 -8.91 -4.38
C LYS A 328 9.68 -7.65 -4.30
N ARG A 329 9.76 -6.87 -3.20
CA ARG A 329 9.04 -5.59 -3.06
C ARG A 329 9.47 -4.59 -4.13
N ILE A 330 10.78 -4.41 -4.28
CA ILE A 330 11.36 -3.52 -5.28
C ILE A 330 11.00 -4.00 -6.68
N PHE A 331 11.07 -5.31 -6.96
CA PHE A 331 10.67 -5.85 -8.24
C PHE A 331 9.21 -5.53 -8.58
N LEU A 332 8.27 -5.81 -7.67
CA LEU A 332 6.85 -5.55 -7.90
C LEU A 332 6.58 -4.06 -8.09
N TYR A 333 7.27 -3.21 -7.33
CA TYR A 333 7.20 -1.77 -7.52
C TYR A 333 7.64 -1.36 -8.92
N LYS A 334 8.82 -1.80 -9.37
CA LYS A 334 9.36 -1.52 -10.71
C LYS A 334 8.47 -2.08 -11.82
N PHE A 335 7.98 -3.30 -11.64
CA PHE A 335 7.09 -4.00 -12.57
C PHE A 335 5.86 -3.16 -12.92
N TRP A 336 5.24 -2.55 -11.91
CA TRP A 336 4.10 -1.68 -12.10
C TRP A 336 4.49 -0.26 -12.50
N PHE A 337 5.56 0.29 -11.93
CA PHE A 337 6.05 1.63 -12.27
C PHE A 337 6.28 1.79 -13.77
N GLU A 338 6.90 0.79 -14.42
CA GLU A 338 7.13 0.83 -15.87
C GLU A 338 5.81 0.80 -16.67
N ARG A 339 4.82 0.03 -16.23
CA ARG A 339 3.52 -0.10 -16.92
C ARG A 339 2.62 1.12 -16.70
N GLU A 340 2.76 1.79 -15.56
CA GLU A 340 1.98 2.98 -15.22
C GLU A 340 2.49 4.26 -15.89
N LYS A 341 3.68 4.25 -16.52
CA LYS A 341 4.19 5.38 -17.30
C LYS A 341 3.23 5.78 -18.42
N ASP A 342 2.70 4.78 -19.12
CA ASP A 342 1.76 4.98 -20.23
C ASP A 342 0.30 4.92 -19.78
N HIS A 343 0.02 4.30 -18.63
CA HIS A 343 -1.33 4.07 -18.10
C HIS A 343 -1.42 4.35 -16.59
N PRO A 344 -1.49 5.63 -16.17
CA PRO A 344 -1.60 5.98 -14.75
C PRO A 344 -2.81 5.34 -14.07
N GLY A 345 -2.62 4.71 -12.90
CA GLY A 345 -3.68 4.08 -12.13
C GLY A 345 -3.93 2.59 -12.46
N LEU A 346 -3.27 2.07 -13.51
CA LEU A 346 -3.39 0.68 -13.96
C LEU A 346 -3.15 -0.33 -12.83
N GLN A 347 -2.16 -0.11 -11.96
CA GLN A 347 -1.90 -1.03 -10.85
C GLN A 347 -3.10 -1.15 -9.92
N THR A 348 -3.70 0.00 -9.57
CA THR A 348 -4.81 0.03 -8.63
C THR A 348 -6.04 -0.64 -9.22
N GLU A 349 -6.36 -0.31 -10.47
CA GLU A 349 -7.44 -0.94 -11.22
C GLU A 349 -7.25 -2.46 -11.33
N TYR A 350 -6.06 -2.91 -11.72
CA TYR A 350 -5.74 -4.32 -11.89
C TYR A 350 -5.94 -5.13 -10.61
N TYR A 351 -5.40 -4.66 -9.48
CA TYR A 351 -5.56 -5.38 -8.22
C TYR A 351 -6.98 -5.29 -7.66
N ASN A 352 -7.73 -4.22 -7.92
CA ASN A 352 -9.16 -4.19 -7.56
C ASN A 352 -9.94 -5.26 -8.33
N ARG A 353 -9.62 -5.49 -9.61
CA ARG A 353 -10.22 -6.58 -10.39
C ARG A 353 -9.79 -7.95 -9.87
N ALA A 354 -8.54 -8.09 -9.43
CA ALA A 354 -8.04 -9.34 -8.85
C ALA A 354 -8.74 -9.68 -7.53
N ASP A 355 -8.94 -8.66 -6.67
CA ASP A 355 -9.65 -8.82 -5.41
C ASP A 355 -11.13 -9.16 -5.68
N TYR A 356 -11.81 -8.44 -6.57
CA TYR A 356 -13.19 -8.76 -6.99
C TYR A 356 -13.33 -10.16 -7.58
N ALA A 357 -12.42 -10.54 -8.48
CA ALA A 357 -12.42 -11.86 -9.09
C ALA A 357 -12.23 -12.97 -8.04
N SER A 358 -11.44 -12.71 -7.00
CA SER A 358 -11.22 -13.66 -5.90
C SER A 358 -12.50 -13.90 -5.10
N ASP A 359 -13.30 -12.87 -4.88
CA ASP A 359 -14.56 -12.93 -4.12
C ASP A 359 -15.69 -13.60 -4.92
N GLU A 360 -15.82 -13.27 -6.21
CA GLU A 360 -17.01 -13.64 -7.00
C GLU A 360 -16.88 -14.97 -7.76
N TYR A 361 -15.67 -15.36 -8.17
CA TYR A 361 -15.47 -16.48 -9.09
C TYR A 361 -14.81 -17.70 -8.44
N GLY A 362 -14.72 -17.75 -7.10
CA GLY A 362 -14.18 -18.90 -6.38
C GLY A 362 -15.11 -20.11 -6.37
N TYR A 363 -14.56 -21.32 -6.39
CA TYR A 363 -15.34 -22.56 -6.23
C TYR A 363 -14.49 -23.68 -5.60
N ALA A 364 -15.12 -24.54 -4.79
CA ALA A 364 -14.53 -25.77 -4.24
C ALA A 364 -13.09 -25.66 -3.69
N GLY A 365 -12.73 -24.52 -3.09
CA GLY A 365 -11.39 -24.27 -2.54
C GLY A 365 -10.34 -23.73 -3.51
N ARG A 366 -10.72 -23.45 -4.77
CA ARG A 366 -9.91 -22.68 -5.73
C ARG A 366 -10.23 -21.19 -5.61
N GLU A 367 -9.20 -20.36 -5.53
CA GLU A 367 -9.38 -18.90 -5.45
C GLU A 367 -9.91 -18.35 -6.78
N GLY A 368 -10.82 -17.38 -6.71
CA GLY A 368 -11.54 -16.91 -7.89
C GLY A 368 -10.64 -16.27 -8.95
N TRP A 369 -9.55 -15.59 -8.57
CA TRP A 369 -8.57 -15.03 -9.51
C TRP A 369 -7.83 -16.10 -10.33
N GLU A 370 -7.80 -17.35 -9.86
CA GLU A 370 -7.16 -18.46 -10.57
C GLU A 370 -8.07 -19.10 -11.64
N THR A 371 -9.36 -18.79 -11.63
CA THR A 371 -10.33 -19.34 -12.58
C THR A 371 -10.24 -18.66 -13.94
N ASP A 372 -10.78 -19.28 -14.99
CA ASP A 372 -10.77 -18.68 -16.32
C ASP A 372 -11.63 -17.41 -16.37
N MET A 373 -12.78 -17.41 -15.69
CA MET A 373 -13.63 -16.21 -15.55
C MET A 373 -12.89 -15.11 -14.79
N GLY A 374 -12.27 -15.44 -13.65
CA GLY A 374 -11.48 -14.48 -12.88
C GLY A 374 -10.30 -13.91 -13.67
N ARG A 375 -9.58 -14.75 -14.43
CA ARG A 375 -8.50 -14.30 -15.33
C ARG A 375 -9.02 -13.33 -16.39
N VAL A 376 -10.12 -13.68 -17.08
CA VAL A 376 -10.70 -12.82 -18.12
C VAL A 376 -11.17 -11.50 -17.50
N TYR A 377 -11.81 -11.52 -16.32
CA TYR A 377 -12.22 -10.31 -15.61
C TYR A 377 -11.03 -9.43 -15.22
N ILE A 378 -9.94 -10.02 -14.72
CA ILE A 378 -8.72 -9.26 -14.37
C ILE A 378 -8.13 -8.58 -15.60
N MET A 379 -8.02 -9.32 -16.70
CA MET A 379 -7.38 -8.86 -17.93
C MET A 379 -8.20 -7.80 -18.67
N TYR A 380 -9.52 -7.99 -18.75
CA TYR A 380 -10.38 -7.20 -19.64
C TYR A 380 -11.44 -6.37 -18.91
N GLY A 381 -11.58 -6.55 -17.60
CA GLY A 381 -12.57 -5.84 -16.78
C GLY A 381 -13.96 -6.47 -16.84
N GLU A 382 -14.94 -5.71 -16.38
CA GLU A 382 -16.35 -6.10 -16.39
C GLU A 382 -16.87 -6.21 -17.84
N PRO A 383 -17.56 -7.31 -18.19
CA PRO A 383 -18.17 -7.44 -19.51
C PRO A 383 -19.35 -6.47 -19.67
N ASP A 384 -19.53 -5.92 -20.88
CA ASP A 384 -20.67 -5.05 -21.23
C ASP A 384 -22.00 -5.80 -21.10
N ARG A 385 -21.97 -7.11 -21.37
CA ARG A 385 -23.14 -7.98 -21.26
C ARG A 385 -22.74 -9.39 -20.86
N VAL A 386 -23.49 -9.96 -19.93
CA VAL A 386 -23.43 -11.37 -19.55
C VAL A 386 -24.68 -12.07 -20.08
N ILE A 387 -24.50 -13.11 -20.87
CA ILE A 387 -25.58 -13.94 -21.41
C ILE A 387 -25.45 -15.33 -20.81
N GLY A 388 -26.29 -15.64 -19.83
CA GLY A 388 -26.34 -16.96 -19.19
C GLY A 388 -27.46 -17.83 -19.75
N SER A 389 -27.24 -19.14 -19.75
CA SER A 389 -28.34 -20.12 -19.80
C SER A 389 -28.29 -20.97 -18.54
N ALA A 390 -29.34 -20.91 -17.72
CA ALA A 390 -29.59 -21.95 -16.74
C ALA A 390 -29.94 -23.21 -17.56
N ALA A 391 -29.30 -24.36 -17.26
CA ALA A 391 -29.52 -25.61 -17.98
C ALA A 391 -31.03 -25.85 -18.20
N SER A 392 -31.49 -25.60 -19.42
CA SER A 392 -32.93 -25.55 -19.72
C SER A 392 -33.45 -26.93 -20.16
N PHE A 393 -32.53 -27.84 -20.50
CA PHE A 393 -32.81 -29.21 -20.93
C PHE A 393 -31.78 -30.19 -20.35
N ALA A 394 -32.16 -31.47 -20.22
CA ALA A 394 -31.41 -32.51 -19.53
C ALA A 394 -29.99 -32.80 -20.09
N ASP A 395 -29.67 -32.34 -21.30
CA ASP A 395 -28.39 -32.58 -21.99
C ASP A 395 -27.56 -31.30 -22.24
N GLU A 396 -28.01 -30.12 -21.80
CA GLU A 396 -27.27 -28.86 -21.97
C GLU A 396 -26.47 -28.50 -20.71
N LYS A 397 -25.15 -28.39 -20.86
CA LYS A 397 -24.25 -27.92 -19.81
C LYS A 397 -24.50 -26.43 -19.54
N PRO A 398 -24.52 -25.98 -18.27
CA PRO A 398 -24.59 -24.56 -17.94
C PRO A 398 -23.46 -23.78 -18.63
N TYR A 399 -23.79 -22.64 -19.21
CA TYR A 399 -22.82 -21.79 -19.88
C TYR A 399 -23.11 -20.32 -19.63
N THR A 400 -22.07 -19.50 -19.75
CA THR A 400 -22.16 -18.05 -19.75
C THR A 400 -21.28 -17.47 -20.85
N ILE A 401 -21.80 -16.46 -21.54
CA ILE A 401 -21.09 -15.72 -22.58
C ILE A 401 -20.90 -14.30 -22.08
N TRP A 402 -19.65 -13.87 -22.03
CA TRP A 402 -19.28 -12.49 -21.70
C TRP A 402 -18.99 -11.75 -22.99
N VAL A 403 -19.63 -10.59 -23.17
CA VAL A 403 -19.52 -9.76 -24.37
C VAL A 403 -18.80 -8.46 -24.02
N TYR A 404 -17.80 -8.11 -24.83
CA TYR A 404 -17.05 -6.87 -24.77
C TYR A 404 -17.14 -6.17 -26.14
N HIS A 405 -17.89 -5.07 -26.24
CA HIS A 405 -18.13 -4.38 -27.52
C HIS A 405 -16.91 -3.62 -28.01
N ASP A 406 -16.15 -3.02 -27.09
CA ASP A 406 -15.01 -2.16 -27.43
C ASP A 406 -13.68 -2.94 -27.58
N LEU A 407 -13.66 -4.22 -27.19
CA LEU A 407 -12.48 -5.08 -27.30
C LEU A 407 -12.38 -5.66 -28.72
N GLU A 408 -11.32 -5.30 -29.45
CA GLU A 408 -11.08 -5.68 -30.86
C GLU A 408 -12.28 -5.49 -31.81
N GLY A 409 -13.19 -4.57 -31.50
CA GLY A 409 -14.41 -4.32 -32.29
C GLY A 409 -15.55 -5.31 -32.05
N GLY A 410 -15.51 -6.04 -30.95
CA GLY A 410 -16.55 -6.96 -30.51
C GLY A 410 -15.99 -8.35 -30.24
N VAL A 411 -15.83 -8.70 -28.97
CA VAL A 411 -15.29 -9.98 -28.51
C VAL A 411 -16.27 -10.67 -27.58
N ARG A 412 -16.40 -11.99 -27.74
CA ARG A 412 -17.13 -12.85 -26.81
C ARG A 412 -16.19 -13.87 -26.18
N PHE A 413 -16.45 -14.20 -24.92
CA PHE A 413 -15.82 -15.30 -24.21
C PHE A 413 -16.92 -16.27 -23.77
N LEU A 414 -16.83 -17.54 -24.20
CA LEU A 414 -17.75 -18.60 -23.82
C LEU A 414 -17.14 -19.45 -22.71
N PHE A 415 -17.84 -19.50 -21.58
CA PHE A 415 -17.49 -20.35 -20.47
C PHE A 415 -18.54 -21.44 -20.28
N ILE A 416 -18.10 -22.67 -20.04
CA ILE A 416 -18.98 -23.82 -19.79
C ILE A 416 -18.58 -24.49 -18.48
N ASP A 417 -19.55 -24.77 -17.62
CA ASP A 417 -19.37 -25.65 -16.48
C ASP A 417 -19.59 -27.11 -16.92
N GLU A 418 -18.50 -27.79 -17.22
CA GLU A 418 -18.56 -29.21 -17.61
C GLU A 418 -18.82 -30.16 -16.46
N SER A 419 -18.57 -29.70 -15.23
CA SER A 419 -18.50 -30.51 -14.03
C SER A 419 -19.77 -30.46 -13.18
N GLY A 420 -20.59 -29.42 -13.36
CA GLY A 420 -21.76 -29.13 -12.54
C GLY A 420 -21.42 -28.65 -11.12
N VAL A 421 -20.16 -28.28 -10.85
CA VAL A 421 -19.71 -27.74 -9.56
C VAL A 421 -19.30 -26.26 -9.65
N ASN A 422 -19.83 -25.53 -10.63
CA ASN A 422 -19.51 -24.14 -10.96
C ASN A 422 -18.06 -23.91 -11.43
N ASP A 423 -17.41 -24.92 -12.01
CA ASP A 423 -16.10 -24.77 -12.68
C ASP A 423 -16.29 -24.29 -14.13
N TYR A 424 -16.63 -23.02 -14.30
CA TYR A 424 -16.80 -22.40 -15.61
C TYR A 424 -15.44 -22.20 -16.30
N ARG A 425 -15.15 -23.05 -17.29
CA ARG A 425 -13.91 -22.99 -18.06
C ARG A 425 -14.11 -22.26 -19.36
N LEU A 426 -13.11 -21.46 -19.75
CA LEU A 426 -13.11 -20.83 -21.06
C LEU A 426 -12.92 -21.93 -22.11
N VAL A 427 -13.90 -22.11 -22.99
CA VAL A 427 -13.85 -23.12 -24.06
C VAL A 427 -13.63 -22.50 -25.44
N SER A 428 -14.06 -21.25 -25.65
CA SER A 428 -13.85 -20.53 -26.91
C SER A 428 -13.98 -19.01 -26.71
N SER A 429 -13.26 -18.24 -27.52
CA SER A 429 -13.29 -16.78 -27.57
C SER A 429 -13.11 -16.28 -29.00
N ASP A 430 -13.66 -15.10 -29.29
CA ASP A 430 -13.36 -14.36 -30.54
C ASP A 430 -12.06 -13.54 -30.45
N LEU A 431 -11.47 -13.38 -29.25
CA LEU A 431 -10.29 -12.54 -29.07
C LEU A 431 -9.06 -13.15 -29.74
N ARG A 432 -8.33 -12.34 -30.51
CA ARG A 432 -7.10 -12.81 -31.14
C ARG A 432 -6.05 -13.20 -30.09
N GLY A 433 -5.55 -14.43 -30.20
CA GLY A 433 -4.49 -14.95 -29.32
C GLY A 433 -5.01 -15.63 -28.05
N GLU A 434 -6.33 -15.62 -27.82
CA GLU A 434 -6.99 -16.45 -26.81
C GLU A 434 -7.37 -17.82 -27.35
N LEU A 435 -7.85 -18.70 -26.47
CA LEU A 435 -8.39 -19.99 -26.86
C LEU A 435 -9.61 -19.80 -27.78
N HIS A 436 -9.54 -20.38 -28.96
CA HIS A 436 -10.66 -20.44 -29.91
C HIS A 436 -10.88 -21.88 -30.37
N ASP A 437 -12.07 -22.41 -30.10
CA ASP A 437 -12.51 -23.72 -30.55
C ASP A 437 -13.74 -23.58 -31.47
N PRO A 438 -13.60 -23.84 -32.79
CA PRO A 438 -14.68 -23.70 -33.76
C PRO A 438 -15.90 -24.60 -33.51
N SER A 439 -15.77 -25.66 -32.72
CA SER A 439 -16.90 -26.55 -32.39
C SER A 439 -17.97 -25.84 -31.56
N TYR A 440 -17.62 -24.72 -30.91
CA TYR A 440 -18.52 -23.92 -30.08
C TYR A 440 -19.03 -22.65 -30.78
N ASP A 441 -18.70 -22.42 -32.05
CA ASP A 441 -19.17 -21.25 -32.82
C ASP A 441 -20.69 -21.09 -32.76
N GLY A 442 -21.44 -22.19 -32.77
CA GLY A 442 -22.89 -22.17 -32.61
C GLY A 442 -23.37 -21.41 -31.37
N TYR A 443 -22.71 -21.58 -30.22
CA TYR A 443 -23.04 -20.87 -28.98
C TYR A 443 -22.79 -19.36 -29.10
N LEU A 444 -21.71 -18.98 -29.78
CA LEU A 444 -21.36 -17.59 -29.99
C LEU A 444 -22.33 -16.90 -30.97
N TYR A 445 -22.75 -17.59 -32.04
CA TYR A 445 -23.61 -17.03 -33.09
C TYR A 445 -25.12 -17.11 -32.81
N LEU A 446 -25.58 -17.97 -31.89
CA LEU A 446 -27.02 -18.14 -31.59
C LEU A 446 -27.70 -16.94 -30.90
N GLN A 447 -26.94 -15.92 -30.47
CA GLN A 447 -27.46 -14.76 -29.74
C GLN A 447 -27.16 -13.42 -30.43
N GLY A 448 -26.69 -13.45 -31.69
CA GLY A 448 -26.51 -12.26 -32.52
C GLY A 448 -27.84 -11.67 -32.98
N GLU A 449 -28.01 -10.37 -32.78
CA GLU A 449 -29.19 -9.55 -33.07
C GLU A 449 -29.85 -9.86 -34.42
N ARG A 450 -31.18 -10.00 -34.38
CA ARG A 450 -32.07 -9.68 -35.50
C ARG A 450 -32.46 -8.21 -35.41
#